data_AF-A0A936FW29-F1
#
_entry.id   AF-A0A936FW29-F1
#
_cell.length_a   1.000
_cell.length_b   1.000
_cell.length_c   1.000
_cell.angle_alpha   90.00
_cell.angle_beta   90.00
_cell.angle_gamma   90.00
#
_symmetry.space_group_name_H-M   'P 1'
#
loop_
_entity.id
_entity.type
_entity.pdbx_description
1 polymer ?
#
loop_
_entity_poly.entity_id
_entity_poly.type
_entity_poly.pdbx_seq_one_letter_code
_entity_poly.pdbx_strand_id
1 'polypeptide(L)'
;MFRDYGEQYIGIYKPSLQQIKLIRALRVCKTPALGGFVYSCKSCGKNHYVYKSCGHSHCMLCQSIKREQWLDKLKATLLKVPYVHSVFTLPHQLNSLAKWNEKVMYGLIMKVAWLTIKETTRKYGAYPGMTGVLHTFGSDMKYHIHVHCLVTFGGLGEKWRLDVPSSQEIIGKL
;
A
#
# COMPACT_ATOMS: atom_id res chain seq x y z
N MET A 1 -2.79 5.44 -23.69
CA MET A 1 -2.98 3.97 -23.76
C MET A 1 -4.42 3.59 -23.49
N PHE A 2 -4.90 3.39 -22.25
CA PHE A 2 -6.30 2.93 -22.08
C PHE A 2 -7.34 3.92 -22.58
N ARG A 3 -7.08 5.24 -22.50
CA ARG A 3 -7.95 6.28 -23.07
C ARG A 3 -8.26 6.03 -24.54
N ASP A 4 -7.23 5.72 -25.31
CA ASP A 4 -7.29 5.65 -26.77
C ASP A 4 -7.60 4.21 -27.25
N TYR A 5 -7.06 3.20 -26.56
CA TYR A 5 -7.08 1.80 -27.01
C TYR A 5 -7.90 0.86 -26.10
N GLY A 6 -8.58 1.38 -25.08
CA GLY A 6 -9.21 0.54 -24.06
C GLY A 6 -10.34 -0.37 -24.58
N GLU A 7 -11.19 0.10 -25.50
CA GLU A 7 -12.24 -0.77 -26.08
C GLU A 7 -11.67 -1.81 -27.05
N GLN A 8 -10.63 -1.45 -27.82
CA GLN A 8 -9.93 -2.42 -28.67
C GLN A 8 -9.29 -3.53 -27.81
N TYR A 9 -8.65 -3.17 -26.71
CA TYR A 9 -8.10 -4.13 -25.76
C TYR A 9 -9.19 -5.07 -25.20
N ILE A 10 -10.36 -4.52 -24.83
CA ILE A 10 -11.50 -5.31 -24.35
C ILE A 10 -11.98 -6.29 -25.43
N GLY A 11 -12.09 -5.84 -26.68
CA GLY A 11 -12.53 -6.68 -27.80
C GLY A 11 -11.58 -7.84 -28.12
N ILE A 12 -10.26 -7.59 -28.08
CA ILE A 12 -9.23 -8.59 -28.39
C ILE A 12 -9.07 -9.59 -27.24
N TYR A 13 -8.83 -9.11 -26.02
CA TYR A 13 -8.39 -9.94 -24.91
C TYR A 13 -9.53 -10.44 -24.02
N LYS A 14 -10.75 -9.93 -24.20
CA LYS A 14 -11.98 -10.32 -23.48
C LYS A 14 -11.74 -10.49 -21.96
N PRO A 15 -11.22 -9.45 -21.28
CA PRO A 15 -10.84 -9.54 -19.87
C PRO A 15 -12.07 -9.71 -18.97
N SER A 16 -11.87 -10.01 -17.70
CA SER A 16 -12.97 -10.19 -16.75
C SER A 16 -13.82 -8.94 -16.60
N LEU A 17 -15.08 -9.08 -16.16
CA LEU A 17 -15.98 -7.93 -15.97
C LEU A 17 -15.38 -6.86 -15.04
N GLN A 18 -14.62 -7.28 -14.02
CA GLN A 18 -13.92 -6.36 -13.10
C GLN A 18 -12.85 -5.55 -13.84
N GLN A 19 -12.06 -6.20 -14.69
CA GLN A 19 -11.05 -5.54 -15.52
C GLN A 19 -11.69 -4.61 -16.56
N ILE A 20 -12.82 -4.99 -17.18
CA ILE A 20 -13.56 -4.12 -18.11
C ILE A 20 -14.03 -2.85 -17.40
N LYS A 21 -14.63 -2.97 -16.20
CA LYS A 21 -15.06 -1.82 -15.39
C LYS A 21 -13.89 -0.90 -15.06
N LEU A 22 -12.74 -1.47 -14.70
CA LEU A 22 -11.52 -0.70 -14.45
C LEU A 22 -11.06 0.05 -15.71
N ILE A 23 -10.90 -0.64 -16.84
CA ILE A 23 -10.43 -0.04 -18.10
C ILE A 23 -11.34 1.13 -18.49
N ARG A 24 -12.66 0.94 -18.46
CA ARG A 24 -13.63 2.00 -18.77
C ARG A 24 -13.59 3.16 -17.79
N ALA A 25 -13.40 2.91 -16.50
CA ALA A 25 -13.23 3.98 -15.52
C ALA A 25 -11.94 4.79 -15.75
N LEU A 26 -10.82 4.10 -16.08
CA LEU A 26 -9.54 4.75 -16.40
C LEU A 26 -9.64 5.64 -17.64
N ARG A 27 -10.42 5.22 -18.65
CA ARG A 27 -10.65 6.00 -19.89
C ARG A 27 -11.21 7.38 -19.63
N VAL A 28 -12.24 7.48 -18.80
CA VAL A 28 -12.96 8.73 -18.55
C VAL A 28 -12.42 9.53 -17.36
N CYS A 29 -11.54 8.93 -16.56
CA CYS A 29 -10.98 9.59 -15.37
C CYS A 29 -10.24 10.88 -15.73
N LYS A 30 -10.54 11.99 -15.03
CA LYS A 30 -9.94 13.31 -15.25
C LYS A 30 -10.12 13.81 -16.71
N THR A 31 -11.31 13.62 -17.26
CA THR A 31 -11.69 14.12 -18.59
C THR A 31 -13.02 14.87 -18.52
N PRO A 32 -13.38 15.68 -19.54
CA PRO A 32 -14.67 16.36 -19.62
C PRO A 32 -15.88 15.44 -19.47
N ALA A 33 -15.75 14.16 -19.84
CA ALA A 33 -16.84 13.18 -19.76
C ALA A 33 -17.40 12.98 -18.33
N LEU A 34 -16.61 13.30 -17.29
CA LEU A 34 -17.06 13.24 -15.89
C LEU A 34 -17.44 14.62 -15.32
N GLY A 35 -17.45 15.66 -16.16
CA GLY A 35 -17.59 17.05 -15.72
C GLY A 35 -16.40 17.55 -14.90
N GLY A 36 -16.51 18.78 -14.40
CA GLY A 36 -15.41 19.43 -13.69
C GLY A 36 -15.76 20.83 -13.20
N PHE A 37 -14.74 21.54 -12.75
CA PHE A 37 -14.78 22.93 -12.35
C PHE A 37 -13.92 23.76 -13.29
N VAL A 38 -14.31 25.02 -13.48
CA VAL A 38 -13.53 26.02 -14.20
C VAL A 38 -13.13 27.10 -13.21
N TYR A 39 -11.83 27.37 -13.11
CA TYR A 39 -11.28 28.44 -12.30
C TYR A 39 -10.71 29.51 -13.21
N SER A 40 -11.17 30.75 -13.07
CA SER A 40 -10.59 31.88 -13.81
C SER A 40 -9.52 32.55 -12.97
N CYS A 41 -8.30 32.61 -13.48
CA CYS A 41 -7.20 33.31 -12.82
C CYS A 41 -7.45 34.82 -12.85
N LYS A 42 -7.57 35.45 -11.66
CA LYS A 42 -7.77 36.90 -11.56
C LYS A 42 -6.58 37.72 -12.06
N SER A 43 -5.37 37.16 -12.08
CA SER A 43 -4.16 37.86 -12.50
C SER A 43 -3.94 37.84 -14.02
N CYS A 44 -4.15 36.70 -14.69
CA CYS A 44 -3.86 36.57 -16.12
C CYS A 44 -5.09 36.29 -17.00
N GLY A 45 -6.30 36.22 -16.40
CA GLY A 45 -7.56 35.99 -17.11
C GLY A 45 -7.75 34.57 -17.66
N LYS A 46 -6.74 33.68 -17.54
CA LYS A 46 -6.82 32.32 -18.08
C LYS A 46 -7.77 31.43 -17.28
N ASN A 47 -8.50 30.58 -17.98
CA ASN A 47 -9.34 29.54 -17.39
C ASN A 47 -8.53 28.25 -17.17
N HIS A 48 -8.65 27.69 -15.98
CA HIS A 48 -8.08 26.41 -15.58
C HIS A 48 -9.19 25.40 -15.38
N TYR A 49 -9.11 24.28 -16.08
CA TYR A 49 -10.11 23.21 -16.03
C TYR A 49 -9.65 22.10 -15.11
N VAL A 50 -10.48 21.74 -14.13
CA VAL A 50 -10.22 20.63 -13.22
C VAL A 50 -11.34 19.61 -13.33
N TYR A 51 -11.05 18.47 -13.95
CA TYR A 51 -12.04 17.41 -14.16
C TYR A 51 -12.15 16.45 -12.97
N LYS A 52 -13.36 15.88 -12.81
CA LYS A 52 -13.66 14.92 -11.74
C LYS A 52 -12.94 13.59 -11.97
N SER A 53 -12.68 12.92 -10.85
CA SER A 53 -12.02 11.61 -10.80
C SER A 53 -13.05 10.48 -10.96
N CYS A 54 -12.68 9.35 -11.58
CA CYS A 54 -13.60 8.21 -11.76
C CYS A 54 -13.93 7.45 -10.45
N GLY A 55 -13.17 7.68 -9.38
CA GLY A 55 -13.41 7.07 -8.06
C GLY A 55 -13.05 5.59 -7.93
N HIS A 56 -12.66 4.91 -9.01
CA HIS A 56 -12.37 3.47 -8.98
C HIS A 56 -11.19 3.14 -8.05
N SER A 57 -11.34 2.05 -7.28
CA SER A 57 -10.35 1.53 -6.33
C SER A 57 -8.96 1.24 -6.90
N HIS A 58 -8.85 0.93 -8.20
CA HIS A 58 -7.58 0.62 -8.86
C HIS A 58 -7.12 1.73 -9.83
N CYS A 59 -7.80 2.89 -9.84
CA CYS A 59 -7.35 4.01 -10.64
C CYS A 59 -6.18 4.74 -9.95
N MET A 60 -4.98 4.68 -10.53
CA MET A 60 -3.78 5.27 -9.93
C MET A 60 -3.91 6.79 -9.69
N LEU A 61 -4.62 7.51 -10.57
CA LEU A 61 -4.93 8.94 -10.42
C LEU A 61 -5.90 9.22 -9.25
N CYS A 62 -6.83 8.30 -8.99
CA CYS A 62 -7.77 8.45 -7.87
C CYS A 62 -7.14 8.00 -6.55
N GLN A 63 -6.27 6.99 -6.62
CA GLN A 63 -5.60 6.44 -5.44
C GLN A 63 -4.44 7.31 -4.96
N SER A 64 -3.86 8.19 -5.78
CA SER A 64 -2.81 9.12 -5.31
C SER A 64 -3.30 10.01 -4.17
N ILE A 65 -4.47 10.65 -4.32
CA ILE A 65 -5.04 11.51 -3.29
C ILE A 65 -5.39 10.70 -2.03
N LYS A 66 -5.98 9.51 -2.21
CA LYS A 66 -6.31 8.64 -1.08
C LYS A 66 -5.06 8.17 -0.33
N ARG A 67 -3.97 7.91 -1.05
CA ARG A 67 -2.67 7.55 -0.47
C ARG A 67 -2.09 8.68 0.35
N GLU A 68 -2.14 9.92 -0.15
CA GLU A 68 -1.69 11.12 0.57
C GLU A 68 -2.51 11.31 1.86
N GLN A 69 -3.84 11.25 1.77
CA GLN A 69 -4.72 11.34 2.94
C GLN A 69 -4.45 10.22 3.97
N TRP A 70 -4.18 9.00 3.50
CA TRP A 70 -3.81 7.89 4.37
C TRP A 70 -2.44 8.12 5.02
N LEU A 71 -1.47 8.62 4.26
CA LEU A 71 -0.13 8.93 4.77
C LEU A 71 -0.18 10.01 5.86
N ASP A 72 -0.98 11.05 5.68
CA ASP A 72 -1.13 12.11 6.69
C ASP A 72 -1.75 11.58 7.99
N LYS A 73 -2.78 10.74 7.88
CA LYS A 73 -3.38 10.07 9.04
C LYS A 73 -2.38 9.14 9.72
N LEU A 74 -1.63 8.36 8.95
CA LEU A 74 -0.61 7.47 9.48
C LEU A 74 0.46 8.28 10.24
N LYS A 75 1.02 9.33 9.63
CA LYS A 75 2.02 10.22 10.26
C LYS A 75 1.53 10.79 11.59
N ALA A 76 0.25 11.15 11.69
CA ALA A 76 -0.33 11.65 12.93
C ALA A 76 -0.40 10.60 14.05
N THR A 77 -0.40 9.31 13.70
CA THR A 77 -0.42 8.18 14.66
C THR A 77 0.95 7.59 14.98
N LEU A 78 1.99 7.94 14.20
CA LEU A 78 3.34 7.41 14.42
C LEU A 78 3.95 7.99 15.71
N LEU A 79 4.52 7.11 16.52
CA LEU A 79 5.31 7.46 17.68
C LEU A 79 6.64 8.10 17.26
N LYS A 80 7.14 9.06 18.04
CA LYS A 80 8.44 9.72 17.84
C LYS A 80 9.60 8.84 18.33
N VAL A 81 9.79 7.71 17.66
CA VAL A 81 10.82 6.71 17.98
C VAL A 81 11.50 6.22 16.70
N PRO A 82 12.69 5.61 16.76
CA PRO A 82 13.26 4.92 15.61
C PRO A 82 12.36 3.76 15.17
N TYR A 83 12.42 3.41 13.89
CA TYR A 83 11.69 2.26 13.34
C TYR A 83 12.64 1.37 12.55
N VAL A 84 12.34 0.08 12.55
CA VAL A 84 13.01 -0.93 11.71
C VAL A 84 12.04 -1.37 10.62
N HIS A 85 12.56 -1.49 9.41
CA HIS A 85 11.83 -2.07 8.28
C HIS A 85 12.08 -3.57 8.25
N SER A 86 11.01 -4.35 8.34
CA SER A 86 11.05 -5.81 8.23
C SER A 86 10.17 -6.28 7.09
N VAL A 87 10.58 -7.34 6.41
CA VAL A 87 9.83 -7.91 5.27
C VAL A 87 9.53 -9.37 5.52
N PHE A 88 8.26 -9.75 5.37
CA PHE A 88 7.80 -11.13 5.46
C PHE A 88 7.33 -11.59 4.09
N THR A 89 7.98 -12.60 3.54
CA THR A 89 7.67 -13.11 2.19
C THR A 89 6.97 -14.46 2.29
N LEU A 90 5.88 -14.64 1.55
CA LEU A 90 5.24 -15.94 1.40
C LEU A 90 6.13 -16.85 0.53
N PRO A 91 6.40 -18.10 0.95
CA PRO A 91 7.09 -19.07 0.09
C PRO A 91 6.38 -19.23 -1.27
N HIS A 92 7.16 -19.18 -2.36
CA HIS A 92 6.64 -19.22 -3.72
C HIS A 92 5.80 -20.48 -4.03
N GLN A 93 6.08 -21.59 -3.34
CA GLN A 93 5.33 -22.84 -3.43
C GLN A 93 3.84 -22.66 -3.05
N LEU A 94 3.53 -21.66 -2.22
CA LEU A 94 2.16 -21.34 -1.80
C LEU A 94 1.44 -20.36 -2.74
N ASN A 95 2.10 -19.87 -3.79
CA ASN A 95 1.50 -18.89 -4.71
C ASN A 95 0.23 -19.43 -5.38
N SER A 96 0.20 -20.70 -5.77
CA SER A 96 -0.99 -21.31 -6.35
C SER A 96 -2.14 -21.30 -5.35
N LEU A 97 -1.91 -21.69 -4.11
CA LEU A 97 -2.92 -21.67 -3.05
C LEU A 97 -3.42 -20.24 -2.77
N ALA A 98 -2.50 -19.27 -2.76
CA ALA A 98 -2.81 -17.86 -2.56
C ALA A 98 -3.70 -17.28 -3.66
N LYS A 99 -3.45 -17.61 -4.94
CA LYS A 99 -4.30 -17.17 -6.05
C LYS A 99 -5.75 -17.64 -5.93
N TRP A 100 -5.97 -18.85 -5.42
CA TRP A 100 -7.32 -19.41 -5.22
C TRP A 100 -7.98 -18.95 -3.93
N ASN A 101 -7.21 -18.48 -2.94
CA ASN A 101 -7.67 -18.17 -1.58
C ASN A 101 -7.17 -16.80 -1.09
N GLU A 102 -7.16 -15.80 -1.98
CA GLU A 102 -6.50 -14.51 -1.76
C GLU A 102 -6.84 -13.89 -0.41
N LYS A 103 -8.14 -13.75 -0.10
CA LYS A 103 -8.60 -13.14 1.16
C LYS A 103 -8.04 -13.84 2.40
N VAL A 104 -8.00 -15.18 2.39
CA VAL A 104 -7.52 -15.98 3.52
C VAL A 104 -6.00 -15.88 3.60
N MET A 105 -5.31 -16.14 2.49
CA MET A 105 -3.85 -16.20 2.45
C MET A 105 -3.21 -14.82 2.73
N TYR A 106 -3.78 -13.75 2.21
CA TYR A 106 -3.34 -12.38 2.47
C TYR A 106 -3.62 -11.97 3.93
N GLY A 107 -4.75 -12.39 4.51
CA GLY A 107 -5.02 -12.18 5.93
C GLY A 107 -4.05 -12.95 6.84
N LEU A 108 -3.72 -14.19 6.47
CA LEU A 108 -2.79 -15.03 7.21
C LEU A 108 -1.38 -14.45 7.22
N ILE A 109 -0.81 -14.04 6.09
CA ILE A 109 0.55 -13.48 6.07
C ILE A 109 0.65 -12.20 6.92
N MET A 110 -0.36 -11.32 6.87
CA MET A 110 -0.43 -10.13 7.72
C MET A 110 -0.46 -10.50 9.21
N LYS A 111 -1.27 -11.50 9.58
CA LYS A 111 -1.38 -11.99 10.96
C LYS A 111 -0.08 -12.64 11.43
N VAL A 112 0.53 -13.49 10.60
CA VAL A 112 1.79 -14.17 10.91
C VAL A 112 2.93 -13.16 11.06
N ALA A 113 3.02 -12.17 10.18
CA ALA A 113 4.00 -11.08 10.31
C ALA A 113 3.91 -10.41 11.69
N TRP A 114 2.71 -10.06 12.14
CA TRP A 114 2.49 -9.49 13.47
C TRP A 114 2.87 -10.44 14.61
N LEU A 115 2.41 -11.70 14.55
CA LEU A 115 2.69 -12.69 15.58
C LEU A 115 4.19 -12.96 15.72
N THR A 116 4.93 -13.02 14.61
CA THR A 116 6.38 -13.20 14.60
C THR A 116 7.10 -12.02 15.25
N ILE A 117 6.71 -10.77 14.95
CA ILE A 117 7.27 -9.59 15.62
C ILE A 117 6.96 -9.63 17.12
N LYS A 118 5.70 -9.86 17.50
CA LYS A 118 5.29 -9.90 18.91
C LYS A 118 6.04 -10.97 19.70
N GLU A 119 6.23 -12.14 19.12
CA GLU A 119 6.92 -13.25 19.78
C GLU A 119 8.43 -12.99 19.91
N THR A 120 9.06 -12.45 18.86
CA THR A 120 10.50 -12.16 18.88
C THR A 120 10.86 -11.03 19.86
N THR A 121 9.95 -10.07 20.09
CA THR A 121 10.17 -8.99 21.07
C THR A 121 9.79 -9.37 22.50
N ARG A 122 9.09 -10.50 22.71
CA ARG A 122 8.57 -10.92 24.02
C ARG A 122 9.66 -11.00 25.09
N LYS A 123 10.84 -11.51 24.75
CA LYS A 123 11.98 -11.66 25.68
C LYS A 123 12.51 -10.33 26.24
N TYR A 124 12.21 -9.21 25.58
CA TYR A 124 12.61 -7.87 26.01
C TYR A 124 11.56 -7.19 26.91
N GLY A 125 10.41 -7.84 27.14
CA GLY A 125 9.33 -7.28 27.95
C GLY A 125 8.74 -5.98 27.38
N ALA A 126 8.85 -5.79 26.06
CA ALA A 126 8.38 -4.62 25.33
C ALA A 126 7.33 -5.04 24.29
N TYR A 127 6.21 -4.30 24.25
CA TYR A 127 5.15 -4.48 23.27
C TYR A 127 5.33 -3.49 22.10
N PRO A 128 5.83 -3.94 20.94
CA PRO A 128 6.15 -3.05 19.83
C PRO A 128 4.87 -2.55 19.13
N GLY A 129 4.97 -1.40 18.46
CA GLY A 129 4.04 -0.98 17.43
C GLY A 129 4.46 -1.52 16.06
N MET A 130 3.49 -1.82 15.20
CA MET A 130 3.75 -2.25 13.82
C MET A 130 2.72 -1.66 12.86
N THR A 131 3.19 -1.09 11.75
CA THR A 131 2.37 -0.78 10.57
C THR A 131 2.76 -1.71 9.43
N GLY A 132 1.81 -2.49 8.90
CA GLY A 132 2.05 -3.45 7.82
C GLY A 132 1.37 -3.03 6.51
N VAL A 133 2.07 -3.22 5.39
CA VAL A 133 1.55 -3.02 4.02
C VAL A 133 1.80 -4.28 3.21
N LEU A 134 0.73 -4.88 2.68
CA LEU A 134 0.78 -6.05 1.83
C LEU A 134 1.04 -5.67 0.37
N HIS A 135 2.04 -6.31 -0.23
CA HIS A 135 2.33 -6.27 -1.65
C HIS A 135 2.15 -7.68 -2.25
N THR A 136 1.53 -7.76 -3.43
CA THR A 136 1.30 -9.04 -4.15
C THR A 136 2.21 -9.23 -5.36
N PHE A 137 3.00 -8.20 -5.71
CA PHE A 137 3.93 -8.22 -6.84
C PHE A 137 5.30 -7.71 -6.43
N GLY A 138 6.34 -8.31 -7.00
CA GLY A 138 7.72 -7.83 -6.89
C GLY A 138 7.99 -6.64 -7.82
N SER A 139 9.19 -6.06 -7.71
CA SER A 139 9.65 -4.99 -8.62
C SER A 139 9.73 -5.43 -10.09
N ASP A 140 9.86 -6.73 -10.33
CA ASP A 140 9.81 -7.36 -11.65
C ASP A 140 8.38 -7.65 -12.15
N MET A 141 7.36 -7.17 -11.43
CA MET A 141 5.94 -7.37 -11.69
C MET A 141 5.50 -8.85 -11.68
N LYS A 142 6.34 -9.76 -11.17
CA LYS A 142 5.93 -11.15 -10.94
C LYS A 142 5.16 -11.27 -9.64
N TYR A 143 4.30 -12.28 -9.57
CA TYR A 143 3.51 -12.57 -8.38
C TYR A 143 4.41 -12.99 -7.21
N HIS A 144 4.53 -12.11 -6.22
CA HIS A 144 5.44 -12.23 -5.10
C HIS A 144 4.80 -11.56 -3.88
N ILE A 145 4.19 -12.38 -3.03
CA ILE A 145 3.41 -11.90 -1.88
C ILE A 145 4.37 -11.64 -0.73
N HIS A 146 4.40 -10.39 -0.28
CA HIS A 146 5.22 -9.98 0.85
C HIS A 146 4.55 -8.85 1.63
N VAL A 147 4.87 -8.75 2.91
CA VAL A 147 4.41 -7.68 3.79
C VAL A 147 5.62 -6.85 4.21
N HIS A 148 5.56 -5.56 3.93
CA HIS A 148 6.48 -4.58 4.51
C HIS A 148 5.93 -4.11 5.85
N CYS A 149 6.73 -4.26 6.89
CA CYS A 149 6.40 -3.86 8.25
C CYS A 149 7.33 -2.74 8.71
N LEU A 150 6.76 -1.62 9.12
CA LEU A 150 7.46 -0.60 9.89
C LEU A 150 7.21 -0.89 11.37
N VAL A 151 8.25 -1.30 12.10
CA VAL A 151 8.17 -1.75 13.49
C VAL A 151 8.86 -0.74 14.39
N THR A 152 8.25 -0.35 15.51
CA THR A 152 8.91 0.55 16.47
C THR A 152 10.15 -0.11 17.05
N PHE A 153 11.23 0.66 17.19
CA PHE A 153 12.39 0.21 17.94
C PHE A 153 12.12 0.42 19.42
N GLY A 154 11.94 -0.70 20.14
CA GLY A 154 11.38 -0.71 21.49
C GLY A 154 9.86 -0.87 21.50
N GLY A 155 9.28 -0.75 22.69
CA GLY A 155 7.86 -0.99 22.89
C GLY A 155 7.37 -0.65 24.30
N LEU A 156 6.06 -0.84 24.50
CA LEU A 156 5.38 -0.52 25.75
C LEU A 156 5.55 -1.65 26.78
N GLY A 157 6.01 -1.30 27.99
CA GLY A 157 5.91 -2.10 29.22
C GLY A 157 5.24 -1.26 30.32
N GLU A 158 5.69 -1.33 31.58
CA GLU A 158 5.27 -0.35 32.61
C GLU A 158 5.62 1.11 32.25
N LYS A 159 6.73 1.28 31.52
CA LYS A 159 7.15 2.51 30.86
C LYS A 159 7.55 2.17 29.42
N TRP A 160 7.66 3.17 28.55
CA TRP A 160 8.23 2.97 27.23
C TRP A 160 9.68 2.49 27.34
N ARG A 161 9.99 1.33 26.75
CA ARG A 161 11.33 0.76 26.73
C ARG A 161 11.92 0.93 25.34
N LEU A 162 12.92 1.80 25.23
CA LEU A 162 13.79 1.84 24.07
C LEU A 162 14.89 0.80 24.30
N ASP A 163 14.77 -0.36 23.67
CA ASP A 163 15.96 -1.19 23.45
C ASP A 163 16.67 -0.59 22.24
N VAL A 164 17.55 0.38 22.50
CA VAL A 164 18.59 0.72 21.54
C VAL A 164 19.79 -0.13 21.93
N PRO A 165 20.07 -1.27 21.26
CA PRO A 165 21.38 -1.88 21.39
C PRO A 165 22.38 -0.81 20.96
N SER A 166 23.46 -0.64 21.71
CA SER A 166 24.56 0.19 21.25
C SER A 166 24.96 -0.28 19.84
N SER A 167 25.37 0.63 18.96
CA SER A 167 25.72 0.33 17.57
C SER A 167 26.73 -0.83 17.42
N GLN A 168 27.47 -1.16 18.48
CA GLN A 168 28.39 -2.29 18.56
C GLN A 168 27.69 -3.67 18.70
N GLU A 169 26.50 -3.75 19.29
CA GLU A 169 25.78 -5.03 19.48
C GLU A 169 25.01 -5.50 18.25
N ILE A 170 24.63 -4.58 17.36
CA ILE A 170 23.88 -4.90 16.12
C ILE A 170 24.80 -5.55 15.08
N ILE A 171 26.07 -5.15 15.04
CA ILE A 171 27.07 -5.69 14.08
C ILE A 171 27.59 -7.07 14.54
N GLY A 172 27.59 -7.37 15.83
CA GLY A 172 28.12 -8.63 16.37
C GLY A 172 27.19 -9.85 16.26
N LYS A 173 25.99 -9.71 15.69
CA LYS A 173 24.97 -10.78 15.61
C LYS A 173 24.33 -10.97 14.23
N LEU A 174 24.85 -10.31 13.20
CA LEU A 174 24.60 -10.61 11.78
C LEU A 174 25.82 -11.32 11.20
#